data_AF-A0A935PDG1-F1
#
_entry.id   AF-A0A935PDG1-F1
#
_cell.length_a   1.000
_cell.length_b   1.000
_cell.length_c   1.000
_cell.angle_alpha   90.00
_cell.angle_beta   90.00
_cell.angle_gamma   90.00
#
_symmetry.space_group_name_H-M   'P 1'
#
loop_
_entity.id
_entity.type
_entity.pdbx_description
1 polymer ?
#
loop_
_entity_poly.entity_id
_entity_poly.type
_entity_poly.pdbx_seq_one_letter_code
_entity_poly.pdbx_strand_id
1 'polypeptide(L)'
;MDVDRDTESGFPSEWCSFTRGRIMKEVNTHPDRVKFPQMRAGKRGEGKWKRVSWEEALDHIAEKLKGYKENYGPESVAICIGEPKGMETAFAQRFASAFGTPNVATPGNY
;
A
#
# COMPACT_ATOMS: atom_id res chain seq x y z
N MET A 1 15.34 -18.30 -8.41
CA MET A 1 15.14 -18.43 -6.97
C MET A 1 14.10 -19.50 -6.80
N ASP A 2 14.57 -20.68 -6.45
CA ASP A 2 13.72 -21.72 -5.90
C ASP A 2 13.31 -21.23 -4.50
N VAL A 3 12.00 -21.18 -4.24
CA VAL A 3 11.44 -20.77 -2.96
C VAL A 3 11.16 -22.06 -2.20
N ASP A 4 12.10 -22.46 -1.36
CA ASP A 4 11.96 -23.58 -0.45
C ASP A 4 11.45 -23.13 0.92
N ARG A 5 10.92 -24.08 1.69
CA ARG A 5 10.51 -23.78 3.07
C ARG A 5 11.76 -23.48 3.88
N ASP A 6 11.69 -22.42 4.67
CA ASP A 6 12.69 -22.16 5.68
C ASP A 6 12.50 -23.12 6.86
N THR A 7 13.47 -24.03 7.04
CA THR A 7 13.52 -24.98 8.15
C THR A 7 14.53 -24.59 9.21
N GLU A 8 15.28 -23.50 9.01
CA GLU A 8 16.42 -23.11 9.85
C GLU A 8 16.06 -22.00 10.84
N SER A 9 15.09 -21.14 10.52
CA SER A 9 14.71 -20.00 11.38
C SER A 9 13.99 -20.34 12.67
N GLY A 10 13.59 -21.61 12.86
CA GLY A 10 12.86 -22.05 14.05
C GLY A 10 11.42 -21.55 14.14
N PHE A 11 10.94 -20.81 13.13
CA PHE A 11 9.52 -20.48 13.01
C PHE A 11 8.73 -21.65 12.42
N PRO A 12 7.47 -21.86 12.84
CA PRO A 12 6.63 -22.94 12.33
C PRO A 12 6.30 -22.69 10.85
N SER A 13 7.07 -23.31 9.95
CA SER A 13 6.96 -23.15 8.50
C SER A 13 6.01 -24.17 7.86
N GLU A 14 5.55 -25.16 8.62
CA GLU A 14 4.61 -26.19 8.20
C GLU A 14 3.15 -25.71 8.08
N TRP A 15 2.80 -24.60 8.73
CA TRP A 15 1.43 -24.05 8.76
C TRP A 15 1.13 -23.14 7.56
N CYS A 16 2.18 -22.60 6.93
CA CYS A 16 2.05 -21.74 5.77
C CYS A 16 1.93 -22.56 4.49
N SER A 17 0.93 -22.23 3.65
CA SER A 17 0.75 -22.86 2.35
C SER A 17 1.95 -22.61 1.44
N PHE A 18 2.80 -23.63 1.31
CA PHE A 18 4.00 -23.62 0.45
C PHE A 18 3.70 -23.26 -1.00
N THR A 19 2.50 -23.59 -1.49
CA THR A 19 2.05 -23.28 -2.85
C THR A 19 2.00 -21.78 -3.12
N ARG A 20 1.63 -20.95 -2.12
CA ARG A 20 1.61 -19.48 -2.28
C ARG A 20 3.02 -18.89 -2.38
N GLY A 21 4.00 -19.47 -1.71
CA GLY A 21 5.39 -19.04 -1.80
C GLY A 21 5.96 -19.23 -3.21
N ARG A 22 5.63 -20.36 -3.85
CA ARG A 22 6.13 -20.71 -5.20
C ARG A 22 5.65 -19.75 -6.30
N ILE A 23 4.42 -19.27 -6.22
CA ILE A 23 3.86 -18.34 -7.23
C ILE A 23 4.36 -16.91 -7.08
N MET A 24 5.02 -16.57 -5.97
CA MET A 24 5.42 -15.17 -5.70
C MET A 24 6.41 -14.63 -6.74
N LYS A 25 7.22 -15.51 -7.35
CA LYS A 25 8.09 -15.14 -8.47
C LYS A 25 7.28 -14.62 -9.66
N GLU A 26 6.23 -15.34 -10.03
CA GLU A 26 5.35 -14.98 -11.16
C GLU A 26 4.64 -13.66 -10.89
N VAL A 27 4.15 -13.44 -9.67
CA VAL A 27 3.56 -12.16 -9.24
C VAL A 27 4.56 -11.02 -9.37
N ASN A 28 5.80 -11.21 -8.90
CA ASN A 28 6.84 -10.19 -8.93
C ASN A 28 7.28 -9.83 -10.37
N THR A 29 7.27 -10.80 -11.28
CA THR A 29 7.66 -10.62 -12.69
C THR A 29 6.48 -10.48 -13.64
N HIS A 30 5.24 -10.40 -13.14
CA HIS A 30 4.04 -10.36 -13.98
C HIS A 30 4.12 -9.22 -14.99
N PRO A 31 3.76 -9.43 -16.27
CA PRO A 31 3.83 -8.40 -17.30
C PRO A 31 3.02 -7.14 -16.93
N ASP A 32 1.86 -7.34 -16.30
CA ASP A 32 0.96 -6.23 -15.90
C ASP A 32 1.32 -5.56 -14.57
N ARG A 33 2.42 -5.95 -13.93
CA ARG A 33 2.83 -5.33 -12.66
C ARG A 33 3.10 -3.84 -12.86
N VAL A 34 2.48 -3.00 -12.03
CA VAL A 34 2.76 -1.56 -12.01
C VAL A 34 4.18 -1.31 -11.47
N LYS A 35 5.04 -0.74 -12.32
CA LYS A 35 6.46 -0.49 -12.03
C LYS A 35 6.79 0.97 -11.74
N PHE A 36 5.88 1.88 -12.08
CA PHE A 36 6.10 3.31 -11.98
C PHE A 36 4.85 4.01 -11.44
N PRO A 37 5.01 5.15 -10.74
CA PRO A 37 3.89 6.00 -10.39
C PRO A 37 3.07 6.40 -11.61
N GLN A 38 1.75 6.45 -11.43
CA GLN A 38 0.81 6.83 -12.46
C GLN A 38 -0.26 7.75 -11.89
N MET A 39 -0.72 8.69 -12.71
CA MET A 39 -1.82 9.59 -12.39
C MET A 39 -2.94 9.43 -13.42
N ARG A 40 -4.21 9.58 -12.98
CA ARG A 40 -5.35 9.49 -13.91
C ARG A 40 -5.27 10.61 -14.95
N ALA A 41 -5.46 10.24 -16.21
CA ALA A 41 -5.48 11.18 -17.35
C ALA A 41 -6.91 11.47 -17.87
N GLY A 42 -7.94 11.07 -17.11
CA GLY A 42 -9.36 11.25 -17.46
C GLY A 42 -10.25 11.18 -16.22
N LYS A 43 -11.56 11.03 -16.41
CA LYS A 43 -12.51 10.91 -15.29
C LYS A 43 -12.29 9.59 -14.54
N ARG A 44 -12.72 9.59 -13.27
CA ARG A 44 -12.68 8.38 -12.43
C ARG A 44 -13.47 7.26 -13.13
N GLY A 45 -12.86 6.07 -13.22
CA GLY A 45 -13.45 4.90 -13.86
C GLY A 45 -13.08 4.69 -15.34
N GLU A 46 -12.48 5.67 -16.02
CA GLU A 46 -12.14 5.52 -17.45
C GLU A 46 -10.92 4.62 -17.74
N GLY A 47 -10.17 4.22 -16.71
CA GLY A 47 -8.97 3.38 -16.88
C GLY A 47 -7.79 4.06 -17.60
N LYS A 48 -7.83 5.38 -17.80
CA LYS A 48 -6.76 6.16 -18.46
C LYS A 48 -5.73 6.64 -17.45
N TRP A 49 -4.47 6.27 -17.65
CA TRP A 49 -3.36 6.58 -16.76
C TRP A 49 -2.16 7.15 -17.52
N LYS A 50 -1.50 8.16 -16.95
CA LYS A 50 -0.21 8.69 -17.41
C LYS A 50 0.88 8.34 -16.40
N ARG A 51 2.06 7.92 -16.86
CA ARG A 51 3.23 7.75 -15.99
C ARG A 51 3.73 9.12 -15.52
N VAL A 52 4.14 9.19 -14.26
CA VAL A 52 4.71 10.39 -13.63
C VAL A 52 5.96 10.03 -12.83
N SER A 53 6.74 11.04 -12.43
CA SER A 53 7.87 10.82 -11.51
C SER A 53 7.37 10.56 -10.09
N TRP A 54 8.25 10.03 -9.23
CA TRP A 54 7.95 9.90 -7.80
C TRP A 54 7.73 11.25 -7.13
N GLU A 55 8.53 12.26 -7.50
CA GLU A 55 8.40 13.64 -7.01
C GLU A 55 7.04 14.23 -7.38
N GLU A 56 6.65 14.18 -8.66
CA GLU A 56 5.33 14.68 -9.12
C GLU A 56 4.17 13.97 -8.42
N ALA A 57 4.27 12.65 -8.23
CA ALA A 57 3.23 11.88 -7.56
C ALA A 57 3.08 12.27 -6.07
N LEU A 58 4.21 12.37 -5.35
CA LEU A 58 4.23 12.67 -3.93
C LEU A 58 3.82 14.12 -3.65
N ASP A 59 4.30 15.07 -4.47
CA ASP A 59 3.91 16.48 -4.37
C ASP A 59 2.41 16.66 -4.59
N HIS A 60 1.85 16.00 -5.60
CA HIS A 60 0.42 16.05 -5.86
C HIS A 60 -0.40 15.49 -4.69
N ILE A 61 0.03 14.37 -4.10
CA ILE A 61 -0.64 13.79 -2.92
C ILE A 61 -0.54 14.76 -1.73
N ALA A 62 0.65 15.32 -1.47
CA ALA A 62 0.87 16.24 -0.36
C ALA A 62 0.03 17.52 -0.49
N GLU A 63 -0.05 18.10 -1.69
CA GLU A 63 -0.91 19.25 -1.99
C GLU A 63 -2.38 18.95 -1.69
N LYS A 64 -2.89 17.80 -2.15
CA LYS A 64 -4.28 17.38 -1.89
C LYS A 64 -4.54 17.17 -0.41
N LEU A 65 -3.66 16.48 0.29
CA LEU A 65 -3.79 16.22 1.73
C LEU A 65 -3.82 17.52 2.53
N LYS A 66 -2.95 18.48 2.22
CA LYS A 66 -2.96 19.82 2.83
C LYS A 66 -4.27 20.54 2.55
N GLY A 67 -4.70 20.57 1.29
CA GLY A 67 -5.96 21.21 0.90
C GLY A 67 -7.19 20.59 1.59
N TYR A 68 -7.26 19.27 1.73
CA TYR A 68 -8.35 18.63 2.47
C TYR A 68 -8.33 18.97 3.95
N LYS A 69 -7.14 18.95 4.57
CA LYS A 69 -6.97 19.34 5.96
C LYS A 69 -7.40 20.79 6.23
N GLU A 70 -7.02 21.72 5.36
CA GLU A 70 -7.34 23.14 5.50
C GLU A 70 -8.84 23.41 5.31
N ASN A 71 -9.49 22.75 4.35
CA ASN A 71 -10.89 23.05 4.00
C ASN A 71 -11.92 22.24 4.79
N TYR A 72 -11.55 21.05 5.30
CA TYR A 72 -12.50 20.09 5.88
C TYR A 72 -12.00 19.44 7.18
N GLY A 73 -10.87 19.88 7.72
CA GLY A 73 -10.23 19.26 8.88
C GLY A 73 -9.45 17.99 8.53
N PRO A 74 -8.49 17.57 9.37
CA PRO A 74 -7.69 16.36 9.13
C PRO A 74 -8.53 15.08 9.10
N GLU A 75 -9.65 15.04 9.83
CA GLU A 75 -10.61 13.93 9.85
C GLU A 75 -11.26 13.66 8.49
N SER A 76 -11.18 14.58 7.53
CA SER A 76 -11.66 14.36 6.16
C SER A 76 -10.84 13.31 5.38
N VAL A 77 -9.67 12.93 5.88
CA VAL A 77 -8.77 11.96 5.23
C VAL A 77 -8.77 10.64 5.99
N ALA A 78 -9.04 9.55 5.28
CA ALA A 78 -8.88 8.19 5.78
C ALA A 78 -7.62 7.52 5.21
N ILE A 79 -6.92 6.76 6.04
CA ILE A 79 -5.79 5.91 5.66
C ILE A 79 -6.26 4.47 5.71
N CYS A 80 -6.45 3.87 4.55
CA CYS A 80 -6.89 2.49 4.42
C CYS A 80 -5.69 1.59 4.10
N ILE A 81 -5.47 0.58 4.94
CA ILE A 81 -4.42 -0.43 4.76
C ILE A 81 -5.11 -1.78 4.58
N GLY A 82 -4.56 -2.65 3.74
CA GLY A 82 -5.02 -4.04 3.62
C GLY A 82 -4.61 -4.90 4.82
N GLU A 83 -4.15 -6.12 4.54
CA GLU A 83 -3.50 -6.98 5.53
C GLU A 83 -2.00 -6.63 5.59
N PRO A 84 -1.52 -5.95 6.65
CA PRO A 84 -0.11 -5.63 6.81
C PRO A 84 0.71 -6.92 6.98
N LYS A 85 1.95 -6.95 6.46
CA LYS A 85 2.86 -8.09 6.59
C LYS A 85 4.11 -7.75 7.42
N GLY A 86 4.16 -6.54 7.98
CA GLY A 86 5.20 -6.03 8.86
C GLY A 86 4.72 -4.75 9.57
N MET A 87 5.54 -3.70 9.50
CA MET A 87 5.32 -2.46 10.27
C MET A 87 4.41 -1.44 9.58
N GLU A 88 3.71 -1.82 8.50
CA GLU A 88 2.91 -0.88 7.70
C GLU A 88 1.81 -0.22 8.55
N THR A 89 1.17 -0.97 9.45
CA THR A 89 0.18 -0.44 10.39
C THR A 89 0.78 0.59 11.34
N ALA A 90 1.95 0.30 11.90
CA ALA A 90 2.62 1.23 12.81
C ALA A 90 3.01 2.53 12.10
N PHE A 91 3.51 2.45 10.86
CA PHE A 91 3.85 3.64 10.08
C PHE A 91 2.62 4.44 9.66
N ALA A 92 1.53 3.77 9.27
CA ALA A 92 0.29 4.43 8.95
C ALA A 92 -0.34 5.11 10.17
N GLN A 93 -0.35 4.47 11.34
CA GLN A 93 -0.79 5.09 12.59
C GLN A 93 0.09 6.31 12.94
N ARG A 94 1.41 6.18 12.84
CA ARG A 94 2.33 7.30 13.08
C ARG A 94 2.07 8.48 12.14
N PHE A 95 1.89 8.19 10.85
CA PHE A 95 1.55 9.23 9.87
C PHE A 95 0.18 9.85 10.14
N ALA A 96 -0.84 9.04 10.47
CA ALA A 96 -2.18 9.51 10.83
C ALA A 96 -2.14 10.47 12.02
N SER A 97 -1.43 10.10 13.09
CA SER A 97 -1.23 10.94 14.27
C SER A 97 -0.50 12.24 13.95
N ALA A 98 0.55 12.19 13.13
CA ALA A 98 1.27 13.39 12.69
C ALA A 98 0.41 14.29 11.77
N PHE A 99 -0.41 13.70 10.92
CA PHE A 99 -1.36 14.40 10.07
C PHE A 99 -2.53 14.99 10.88
N GLY A 100 -2.91 14.33 11.97
CA GLY A 100 -4.00 14.70 12.87
C GLY A 100 -5.33 13.99 12.57
N THR A 101 -5.34 12.93 11.75
CA THR A 101 -6.57 12.19 11.45
C THR A 101 -6.71 10.96 12.35
N PRO A 102 -7.90 10.70 12.94
CA PRO A 102 -8.18 9.46 13.66
C PRO A 102 -8.52 8.29 12.72
N ASN A 103 -8.70 8.55 11.42
CA ASN A 103 -9.31 7.61 10.49
C ASN A 103 -8.28 6.67 9.86
N VAL A 104 -7.85 5.66 10.62
CA VAL A 104 -7.05 4.54 10.11
C VAL A 104 -7.93 3.29 10.03
N ALA A 105 -8.07 2.73 8.84
CA ALA A 105 -8.92 1.57 8.58
C ALA A 105 -8.11 0.40 8.03
N THR A 106 -8.44 -0.80 8.49
CA THR A 106 -7.96 -2.08 7.97
C THR A 106 -9.16 -3.03 7.81
N PRO A 107 -9.20 -3.91 6.80
CA PRO A 107 -10.31 -4.85 6.60
C PRO A 107 -10.54 -5.80 7.79
N GLY A 108 -9.59 -5.91 8.72
CA GLY A 108 -9.76 -6.61 9.99
C GLY A 108 -9.67 -8.13 9.91
N ASN A 109 -8.98 -8.72 10.90
CA ASN A 109 -9.38 -9.88 11.72
C ASN A 109 -8.20 -10.23 12.64
N TYR A 110 -8.32 -9.90 13.93
CA TYR A 110 -7.85 -10.77 15.01
C TYR A 110 -9.09 -11.27 15.73
#